data_AF-B0DRC7-F1
#
_entry.id   AF-B0DRC7-F1
#
_cell.length_a   1.000
_cell.length_b   1.000
_cell.length_c   1.000
_cell.angle_alpha   90.00
_cell.angle_beta   90.00
_cell.angle_gamma   90.00
#
_symmetry.space_group_name_H-M   'P 1'
#
loop_
_entity.id
_entity.type
_entity.pdbx_description
1 polymer ?
#
loop_
_entity_poly.entity_id
_entity_poly.type
_entity_poly.pdbx_seq_one_letter_code
_entity_poly.pdbx_strand_id
1 'polypeptide(L)'
;MRILQQHSITKSELQDAHVHLKMFHREFEEIYVQRREDRIHFVRPCLHALLHMASETVRVGPCPLYSTWTMERVIGDLGGEIRQPSNPYKNLSERGL
;
A
#
# COMPACT_ATOMS: atom_id res chain seq x y z
N MET A 1 2.66 -6.41 -11.26
CA MET A 1 1.96 -6.61 -9.96
C MET A 1 2.19 -7.97 -9.35
N ARG A 2 2.09 -9.08 -10.10
CA ARG A 2 2.26 -10.46 -9.57
C ARG A 2 3.47 -10.64 -8.64
N ILE A 3 4.65 -10.14 -9.04
CA ILE A 3 5.88 -10.28 -8.25
C ILE A 3 5.77 -9.66 -6.84
N LEU A 4 5.18 -8.47 -6.74
CA LEU A 4 5.09 -7.70 -5.49
C LEU A 4 3.98 -8.19 -4.55
N GLN A 5 3.13 -9.11 -5.01
CA GLN A 5 2.03 -9.68 -4.23
C GLN A 5 2.35 -11.09 -3.72
N GLN A 6 3.57 -11.59 -3.96
CA GLN A 6 3.96 -12.92 -3.50
C GLN A 6 4.29 -12.91 -2.00
N HIS A 7 4.04 -14.04 -1.34
CA HIS A 7 4.38 -14.23 0.08
C HIS A 7 5.90 -14.20 0.32
N SER A 8 6.68 -14.77 -0.61
CA SER A 8 8.14 -14.72 -0.61
C SER A 8 8.60 -14.10 -1.91
N ILE A 9 9.52 -13.14 -1.82
CA ILE A 9 10.03 -12.39 -2.97
C ILE A 9 11.56 -12.33 -2.85
N THR A 10 12.24 -12.77 -3.89
CA THR A 10 13.70 -12.70 -3.98
C THR A 10 14.16 -11.32 -4.42
N LYS A 11 15.44 -11.01 -4.18
CA LYS A 11 16.04 -9.74 -4.60
C LYS A 11 16.02 -9.54 -6.12
N SER A 12 16.28 -10.61 -6.89
CA SER A 12 16.24 -10.55 -8.36
C SER A 12 14.84 -10.24 -8.86
N GLU A 13 13.82 -10.88 -8.30
CA GLU A 13 12.43 -10.58 -8.64
C GLU A 13 12.05 -9.12 -8.32
N LEU A 14 12.52 -8.56 -7.20
CA LEU A 14 12.31 -7.15 -6.89
C LEU A 14 12.99 -6.21 -7.90
N GLN A 15 14.18 -6.58 -8.39
CA GLN A 15 14.88 -5.83 -9.43
C GLN A 15 14.08 -5.85 -10.74
N ASP A 16 13.60 -7.03 -11.14
CA ASP A 16 12.76 -7.19 -12.33
C ASP A 16 11.45 -6.39 -12.20
N ALA A 17 10.80 -6.48 -11.03
CA ALA A 17 9.61 -5.69 -10.74
C ALA A 17 9.87 -4.18 -10.86
N HIS A 18 11.01 -3.69 -10.36
CA HIS A 18 11.38 -2.28 -10.47
C HIS A 18 11.56 -1.85 -11.93
N VAL A 19 12.24 -2.68 -12.74
CA VAL A 19 12.43 -2.42 -14.18
C VAL A 19 11.08 -2.35 -14.90
N HIS A 20 10.20 -3.33 -14.67
CA HIS A 20 8.88 -3.36 -15.31
C HIS A 20 7.99 -2.18 -14.90
N LEU A 21 8.01 -1.77 -13.63
CA LEU A 21 7.21 -0.63 -13.16
C LEU A 21 7.74 0.70 -13.72
N LYS A 22 9.05 0.85 -13.88
CA LYS A 22 9.64 1.99 -14.59
C LYS A 22 9.24 2.05 -16.05
N MET A 23 9.28 0.92 -16.75
CA MET A 23 8.86 0.83 -18.15
C MET A 23 7.38 1.19 -18.31
N PHE A 24 6.52 0.60 -17.48
CA PHE A 24 5.11 0.96 -17.41
C PHE A 24 4.89 2.46 -17.18
N HIS A 25 5.56 3.05 -16.19
CA HIS A 25 5.41 4.48 -15.90
C HIS A 25 5.84 5.35 -17.08
N ARG A 26 6.92 4.97 -17.79
CA ARG A 26 7.37 5.70 -18.98
C ARG A 26 6.34 5.62 -20.10
N GLU A 27 5.82 4.43 -20.40
CA GLU A 27 4.81 4.23 -21.44
C GLU A 27 3.50 4.94 -21.09
N PHE A 28 3.10 4.93 -19.81
CA PHE A 28 1.94 5.67 -19.33
C PHE A 28 2.11 7.18 -19.54
N GLU A 29 3.28 7.72 -19.18
CA GLU A 29 3.63 9.13 -19.40
C GLU A 29 3.57 9.49 -20.89
N GLU A 30 4.11 8.63 -21.77
CA GLU A 30 4.12 8.87 -23.22
C GLU A 30 2.72 8.84 -23.84
N ILE A 31 1.85 7.92 -23.42
CA ILE A 31 0.51 7.73 -24.01
C ILE A 31 -0.48 8.76 -23.47
N TYR A 32 -0.56 8.91 -22.14
CA TYR A 32 -1.65 9.64 -21.49
C TYR A 32 -1.28 11.08 -21.14
N VAL A 33 -0.10 11.30 -20.56
CA VAL A 33 0.33 12.61 -20.04
C VAL A 33 1.00 13.45 -21.14
N GLN A 34 1.73 12.79 -22.04
CA GLN A 34 2.45 13.39 -23.16
C GLN A 34 3.41 14.50 -22.74
N ARG A 35 3.91 14.45 -21.50
CA ARG A 35 4.73 15.49 -20.86
C ARG A 35 4.10 16.88 -20.88
N ARG A 36 2.77 16.96 -20.88
CA ARG A 36 2.06 18.24 -20.83
C ARG A 36 1.62 18.56 -19.41
N GLU A 37 1.84 19.79 -18.99
CA GLU A 37 1.48 20.28 -17.66
C GLU A 37 -0.03 20.21 -17.40
N ASP A 38 -0.86 20.53 -18.40
CA ASP A 38 -2.32 20.49 -18.27
C ASP A 38 -2.87 19.06 -18.05
N ARG A 39 -2.02 18.05 -18.25
CA ARG A 39 -2.31 16.63 -18.08
C ARG A 39 -1.67 16.00 -16.84
N ILE A 40 -1.02 16.79 -15.99
CA ILE A 40 -0.34 16.30 -14.79
C ILE A 40 -1.29 15.56 -13.83
N HIS A 41 -2.58 15.90 -13.85
CA HIS A 41 -3.62 15.27 -13.04
C HIS A 41 -3.81 13.76 -13.32
N PHE A 42 -3.35 13.25 -14.47
CA PHE A 42 -3.32 11.81 -14.73
C PHE A 42 -2.26 11.08 -13.89
N VAL A 43 -1.18 11.74 -13.47
CA VAL A 43 -0.12 11.18 -12.61
C VAL A 43 -0.57 11.20 -11.15
N ARG A 44 -1.60 10.40 -10.85
CA ARG A 44 -2.12 10.29 -9.48
C ARG A 44 -1.04 9.75 -8.53
N PRO A 45 -1.06 10.11 -7.24
CA PRO A 45 -0.09 9.61 -6.26
C PRO A 45 0.02 8.08 -6.24
N CYS A 46 -1.09 7.36 -6.45
CA CYS A 46 -1.09 5.90 -6.52
C CYS A 46 -0.26 5.34 -7.69
N LEU A 47 -0.22 6.03 -8.84
CA LEU A 47 0.62 5.65 -9.97
C LEU A 47 2.09 5.93 -9.69
N HIS A 48 2.39 7.08 -9.08
CA HIS A 48 3.77 7.41 -8.70
C HIS A 48 4.33 6.46 -7.63
N ALA A 49 3.50 6.05 -6.68
CA ALA A 49 3.87 5.09 -5.64
C ALA A 49 4.38 3.75 -6.19
N LEU A 50 3.92 3.34 -7.39
CA LEU A 50 4.37 2.12 -8.04
C LEU A 50 5.89 2.09 -8.25
N LEU A 51 6.52 3.23 -8.56
CA LEU A 51 7.97 3.30 -8.78
C LEU A 51 8.79 2.97 -7.52
N HIS A 52 8.20 3.19 -6.35
CA HIS A 52 8.84 3.01 -5.04
C HIS A 52 8.56 1.62 -4.43
N MET A 53 7.53 0.89 -4.88
CA MET A 53 7.09 -0.34 -4.22
C MET A 53 8.18 -1.41 -4.08
N ALA A 54 9.08 -1.55 -5.07
CA ALA A 54 10.15 -2.54 -5.01
C ALA A 54 11.21 -2.19 -3.93
N SER A 55 11.64 -0.93 -3.85
CA SER A 55 12.59 -0.48 -2.82
C SER A 55 11.97 -0.48 -1.43
N GLU A 56 10.70 -0.09 -1.35
CA GLU A 56 9.95 -0.11 -0.08
C GLU A 56 9.76 -1.53 0.44
N THR A 57 9.59 -2.51 -0.44
CA THR A 57 9.53 -3.93 -0.05
C THR A 57 10.80 -4.39 0.66
N VAL A 58 11.98 -3.87 0.29
CA VAL A 58 13.24 -4.16 0.99
C VAL A 58 13.30 -3.45 2.35
N ARG A 59 12.75 -2.24 2.44
CA ARG A 59 12.86 -1.38 3.64
C ARG A 59 11.89 -1.78 4.76
N VAL A 60 10.62 -2.05 4.41
CA VAL A 60 9.53 -2.26 5.38
C VAL A 60 8.75 -3.56 5.15
N GLY A 61 9.17 -4.37 4.18
CA GLY A 61 8.46 -5.57 3.76
C GLY A 61 7.39 -5.30 2.69
N PRO A 62 6.79 -6.36 2.14
CA PRO A 62 5.81 -6.25 1.05
C PRO A 62 4.68 -5.28 1.36
N CYS A 63 4.35 -4.40 0.41
CA CYS A 63 3.33 -3.37 0.56
C CYS A 63 1.98 -3.90 1.08
N PRO A 64 1.45 -5.06 0.62
CA PRO A 64 0.22 -5.62 1.18
C PRO A 64 0.33 -5.81 2.69
N LEU A 65 1.38 -6.46 3.17
CA LEU A 65 1.60 -6.74 4.59
C LEU A 65 1.74 -5.46 5.42
N TYR A 66 2.53 -4.50 4.94
CA TYR A 66 2.69 -3.22 5.64
C TYR A 66 1.36 -2.46 5.76
N SER A 67 0.60 -2.39 4.67
CA SER A 67 -0.68 -1.66 4.64
C SER A 67 -1.79 -2.35 5.43
N THR A 68 -1.84 -3.69 5.44
CA THR A 68 -2.86 -4.43 6.19
C THR A 68 -2.53 -4.50 7.67
N TRP A 69 -1.25 -4.56 8.05
CA TRP A 69 -0.83 -4.68 9.44
C TRP A 69 -1.41 -3.56 10.32
N THR A 70 -1.42 -2.31 9.85
CA THR A 70 -2.02 -1.20 10.62
C THR A 70 -3.51 -1.44 10.86
N MET A 71 -4.25 -1.87 9.85
CA MET A 71 -5.69 -2.13 9.96
C MET A 71 -5.97 -3.34 10.87
N GLU A 72 -5.24 -4.44 10.69
CA GLU A 72 -5.37 -5.64 11.52
C GLU A 72 -5.03 -5.35 12.99
N ARG A 73 -3.99 -4.56 13.22
CA ARG A 73 -3.61 -4.10 14.57
C ARG A 73 -4.73 -3.30 15.21
N VAL A 74 -5.30 -2.34 14.49
CA VAL A 74 -6.44 -1.52 14.97
C VAL A 74 -7.66 -2.40 15.24
N ILE A 75 -8.00 -3.34 14.36
CA ILE A 75 -9.10 -4.27 14.58
C ILE A 75 -8.89 -5.09 15.85
N GLY A 76 -7.68 -5.61 16.07
CA GLY A 76 -7.33 -6.35 17.29
C GLY A 76 -7.42 -5.49 18.55
N ASP A 77 -6.94 -4.25 18.50
CA ASP A 77 -7.03 -3.31 19.62
C ASP A 77 -8.49 -2.96 19.94
N LEU A 78 -9.28 -2.59 18.94
CA LEU A 78 -10.70 -2.25 19.13
C LEU A 78 -11.52 -3.47 19.56
N GLY A 79 -11.27 -4.64 18.97
CA GLY A 79 -11.90 -5.89 19.36
C GLY A 79 -11.58 -6.28 20.80
N GLY A 80 -10.35 -5.99 21.25
CA GLY A 80 -9.94 -6.17 22.64
C GLY A 80 -10.72 -5.32 23.65
N GLU A 81 -11.32 -4.21 23.23
CA GLU A 81 -12.15 -3.36 24.09
C GLU A 81 -13.60 -3.86 24.20
N ILE A 82 -14.03 -4.73 23.29
CA ILE A 82 -15.37 -5.36 23.28
C ILE A 82 -15.41 -6.49 24.32
N ARG A 83 -15.51 -6.12 25.61
CA ARG A 83 -15.35 -7.04 26.75
C ARG A 83 -16.57 -7.21 27.64
N GLN A 84 -17.67 -6.51 27.38
CA GLN A 84 -18.87 -6.54 28.23
C GLN A 84 -20.09 -7.09 27.46
N PRO A 85 -20.60 -8.29 27.78
CA PRO A 85 -21.72 -8.90 27.06
C PRO A 85 -23.03 -8.08 27.06
N SER A 86 -23.28 -7.32 28.13
CA SER A 86 -24.48 -6.48 28.27
C SER A 86 -24.34 -5.07 27.69
N ASN A 87 -23.10 -4.59 27.49
CA ASN A 87 -22.83 -3.30 26.84
C ASN A 87 -21.49 -3.35 26.09
N PRO A 88 -21.46 -3.99 24.91
CA PRO A 88 -20.22 -4.36 24.22
C PRO A 88 -19.31 -3.19 23.87
N TYR A 89 -19.88 -1.99 23.68
CA TYR A 89 -19.15 -0.81 23.20
C TYR A 89 -18.79 0.18 24.30
N LYS A 90 -19.11 -0.11 25.57
CA LYS A 90 -18.89 0.83 26.68
C LYS A 90 -17.44 1.35 26.73
N ASN A 91 -16.47 0.43 26.73
CA ASN A 91 -15.05 0.79 26.79
C ASN A 91 -14.58 1.55 25.53
N LEU A 92 -15.11 1.19 24.35
CA LEU A 92 -14.82 1.90 23.11
C LEU A 92 -15.32 3.35 23.16
N SER A 93 -16.53 3.56 23.69
CA SER A 93 -17.12 4.90 23.81
C SER A 93 -16.38 5.78 24.83
N GLU A 94 -15.84 5.22 25.91
CA GLU A 94 -15.07 5.96 26.92
C GLU A 94 -13.70 6.42 26.40
N ARG A 95 -13.07 5.67 25.48
CA ARG A 95 -11.78 6.03 24.86
C ARG A 95 -11.90 6.98 23.65
N GLY A 96 -13.10 7.12 23.08
CA GLY A 96 -13.37 7.93 21.89
C GLY A 96 -13.71 9.40 22.15
N LEU A 97 -13.69 9.83 23.42
CA LEU A 97 -13.83 11.22 23.88
C LEU A 97 -12.45 11.83 24.17
#